data_AF-A0A9D6DEE1-F1
#
_entry.id   AF-A0A9D6DEE1-F1
#
_cell.length_a   1.000
_cell.length_b   1.000
_cell.length_c   1.000
_cell.angle_alpha   90.00
_cell.angle_beta   90.00
_cell.angle_gamma   90.00
#
_symmetry.space_group_name_H-M   'P 1'
#
loop_
_entity.id
_entity.type
_entity.pdbx_description
1 polymer ?
#
loop_
_entity_poly.entity_id
_entity_poly.type
_entity_poly.pdbx_seq_one_letter_code
_entity_poly.pdbx_strand_id
1 'polypeptide(L)'
;MNRILVAHTPLGKALWAVALNGKEEMSQVYKLEVKFKSERPDLDCQAMIGERCVIELEADRRIVRHIAGQMINFAATGRDGRHWCYEAT
;
A
#
# COMPACT_ATOMS: atom_id res chain seq x y z
N MET A 1 -14.12 -2.92 -10.70
CA MET A 1 -13.74 -4.11 -9.92
C MET A 1 -13.71 -3.68 -8.46
N ASN A 2 -14.62 -4.18 -7.61
CA ASN A 2 -14.63 -3.82 -6.20
C ASN A 2 -13.43 -4.50 -5.53
N ARG A 3 -12.49 -3.71 -5.03
CA ARG A 3 -11.30 -4.22 -4.35
C ARG A 3 -11.53 -4.08 -2.85
N ILE A 4 -11.26 -5.16 -2.12
CA ILE A 4 -11.31 -5.19 -0.65
C ILE A 4 -10.27 -4.22 -0.06
N LEU A 5 -9.16 -4.02 -0.77
CA LEU A 5 -8.10 -3.08 -0.41
C LEU A 5 -8.02 -1.95 -1.44
N VAL A 6 -8.18 -0.71 -0.99
CA VAL A 6 -7.96 0.50 -1.79
C VAL A 6 -6.85 1.33 -1.15
N ALA A 7 -5.83 1.64 -1.93
CA ALA A 7 -4.71 2.45 -1.48
C ALA A 7 -4.91 3.90 -1.90
N HIS A 8 -4.82 4.81 -0.93
CA HIS A 8 -4.78 6.25 -1.15
C HIS A 8 -3.35 6.73 -0.92
N THR A 9 -2.69 7.10 -2.01
CA THR A 9 -1.29 7.54 -2.06
C THR A 9 -1.17 8.70 -3.05
N PRO A 10 -0.08 9.49 -3.02
CA PRO A 10 0.19 10.52 -4.03
C PRO A 10 0.17 10.02 -5.49
N LEU A 11 0.45 8.72 -5.71
CA LEU A 11 0.43 8.09 -7.03
C LEU A 11 -0.98 7.77 -7.55
N GLY A 12 -2.01 7.95 -6.71
CA GLY A 12 -3.41 7.73 -7.07
C GLY A 12 -3.64 6.34 -7.68
N LYS A 13 -4.32 6.31 -8.84
CA LYS A 13 -4.70 5.06 -9.51
C LYS A 13 -3.52 4.30 -10.14
N ALA A 14 -2.34 4.91 -10.23
CA ALA A 14 -1.16 4.25 -10.80
C ALA A 14 -0.64 3.13 -9.89
N LEU A 15 -1.00 3.11 -8.61
CA LEU A 15 -0.57 2.13 -7.63
C LEU A 15 -1.79 1.55 -6.90
N TRP A 16 -1.87 0.24 -6.76
CA TRP A 16 -2.95 -0.37 -5.97
C TRP A 16 -2.46 -1.47 -5.06
N ALA A 17 -3.01 -1.51 -3.85
CA ALA A 17 -2.68 -2.53 -2.86
C ALA A 17 -3.27 -3.89 -3.28
N VAL A 18 -2.50 -4.95 -3.02
CA VAL A 18 -2.91 -6.34 -3.23
C VAL A 18 -2.78 -7.17 -1.97
N ALA A 19 -1.95 -6.75 -1.02
CA ALA A 19 -1.82 -7.38 0.29
C ALA A 19 -1.42 -6.34 1.34
N LEU A 20 -1.87 -6.57 2.57
CA LEU A 20 -1.48 -5.85 3.77
C LEU A 20 -1.13 -6.90 4.82
N ASN A 21 0.07 -6.82 5.39
CA ASN A 21 0.50 -7.62 6.53
C ASN A 21 1.07 -6.68 7.58
N GLY A 22 1.07 -7.05 8.84
CA GLY A 22 1.71 -6.21 9.84
C GLY A 22 1.47 -6.63 11.27
N LYS A 23 2.08 -5.88 12.18
CA LYS A 23 2.04 -6.12 13.61
C LYS A 23 1.74 -4.82 14.34
N GLU A 24 0.76 -4.90 15.23
CA GLU A 24 0.41 -3.85 16.17
C GLU A 24 0.44 -4.43 17.58
N GLU A 25 1.00 -3.69 18.53
CA GLU A 25 1.03 -4.04 19.94
C GLU A 25 0.70 -2.81 20.78
N MET A 26 0.09 -3.04 21.95
CA MET A 26 -0.26 -1.95 22.86
C MET A 26 1.00 -1.21 23.29
N SER A 27 0.98 0.12 23.18
CA SER A 27 2.10 1.01 23.52
C SER A 27 3.38 0.79 22.69
N GLN A 28 3.28 0.19 21.50
CA GLN A 28 4.37 0.11 20.53
C GLN A 28 3.99 0.80 19.22
N VAL A 29 4.99 1.24 18.46
CA VAL A 29 4.77 1.72 17.09
C VAL A 29 4.43 0.52 16.21
N TYR A 30 3.36 0.62 15.46
CA TYR A 30 2.98 -0.43 14.51
C TYR A 30 3.98 -0.53 13.36
N LYS A 31 4.02 -1.69 12.72
CA LYS A 31 4.71 -1.88 11.44
C LYS A 31 3.77 -2.58 10.47
N LEU A 32 3.55 -1.97 9.31
CA LEU A 32 2.71 -2.51 8.26
C LEU A 32 3.55 -2.69 7.00
N GLU A 33 3.38 -3.80 6.32
CA GLU A 33 3.97 -4.10 5.02
C GLU A 33 2.85 -4.17 4.00
N VAL A 34 2.90 -3.29 3.00
CA VAL A 34 1.89 -3.23 1.94
C VAL A 34 2.53 -3.64 0.63
N LYS A 35 1.91 -4.62 -0.04
CA LYS A 35 2.29 -5.02 -1.40
C LYS A 35 1.39 -4.32 -2.39
N PHE A 36 2.00 -3.79 -3.44
CA PHE A 36 1.32 -3.08 -4.49
C PHE A 36 1.61 -3.67 -5.87
N LYS A 37 0.72 -3.35 -6.80
CA LYS A 37 0.95 -3.52 -8.23
C LYS A 37 0.75 -2.19 -8.96
N SER A 38 1.42 -2.06 -10.10
CA SER A 38 1.28 -0.96 -11.04
C SER A 38 1.34 -1.47 -12.48
N GLU A 39 0.77 -0.71 -13.42
CA GLU A 39 1.03 -0.88 -14.85
C GLU A 39 2.34 -0.20 -15.27
N ARG A 40 2.89 0.67 -14.41
CA ARG A 40 4.07 1.49 -14.68
C ARG A 40 5.34 0.94 -14.03
N PRO A 41 6.45 0.82 -14.78
CA PRO A 41 7.77 0.45 -14.24
C PRO A 41 8.52 1.60 -13.57
N ASP A 42 8.12 2.83 -13.87
CA ASP A 42 8.91 4.04 -13.68
C ASP A 42 8.42 4.90 -12.50
N LEU A 43 7.83 4.27 -11.49
CA LEU A 43 7.40 5.00 -10.30
C LEU A 43 8.61 5.45 -9.49
N ASP A 44 8.68 6.75 -9.20
CA ASP A 44 9.75 7.31 -8.37
C ASP A 44 9.59 6.83 -6.92
N CYS A 45 10.39 5.83 -6.57
CA CYS A 45 10.34 5.23 -5.24
C CYS A 45 10.87 6.19 -4.16
N GLN A 46 11.82 7.06 -4.49
CA GLN A 46 12.39 8.01 -3.52
C GLN A 46 11.38 9.08 -3.17
N ALA A 47 10.61 9.58 -4.15
CA ALA A 47 9.54 10.53 -3.91
C ALA A 47 8.42 9.99 -3.01
N MET A 48 8.31 8.67 -2.85
CA MET A 48 7.29 8.04 -2.00
C MET A 48 7.73 7.88 -0.54
N ILE A 49 9.02 7.93 -0.26
CA ILE A 49 9.53 7.83 1.12
C ILE A 49 9.13 9.10 1.87
N GLY A 50 8.53 8.94 3.04
CA GLY A 50 7.99 10.01 3.86
C GLY A 50 6.57 10.44 3.48
N GLU A 51 6.02 9.96 2.37
CA GLU A 51 4.65 10.27 1.99
C GLU A 51 3.62 9.45 2.79
N ARG A 52 2.40 9.99 2.88
CA ARG A 52 1.30 9.33 3.57
C ARG A 52 0.69 8.23 2.69
N CYS A 53 0.46 7.06 3.29
CA CYS A 53 -0.31 5.97 2.72
C CYS A 53 -1.55 5.72 3.58
N VAL A 54 -2.73 5.64 2.97
CA VAL A 54 -3.93 5.18 3.66
C VAL A 54 -4.49 3.97 2.94
N ILE A 55 -4.63 2.86 3.65
CA ILE A 55 -5.30 1.66 3.18
C ILE A 55 -6.73 1.67 3.68
N GLU A 56 -7.65 1.76 2.73
CA GLU A 56 -9.05 1.52 2.96
C GLU A 56 -9.32 0.02 2.80
N LEU A 57 -9.87 -0.57 3.87
CA LEU A 57 -10.23 -1.97 3.96
C LEU A 57 -11.73 -2.10 4.14
N GLU A 58 -12.41 -2.70 3.18
CA GLU A 58 -13.83 -3.06 3.31
C GLU A 58 -13.94 -4.37 4.11
N ALA A 59 -14.25 -4.26 5.41
CA ALA A 59 -14.52 -5.38 6.28
C ALA A 59 -16.04 -5.66 6.31
N ASP A 60 -16.44 -6.86 5.87
CA ASP A 60 -17.84 -7.32 5.84
C ASP A 60 -18.86 -6.30 5.31
N ARG A 61 -18.78 -6.00 3.99
CA ARG A 61 -19.77 -5.34 3.10
C ARG A 61 -20.45 -4.05 3.59
N ARG A 62 -20.12 -3.51 4.77
CA ARG A 62 -20.80 -2.37 5.41
C ARG A 62 -19.88 -1.55 6.31
N ILE A 63 -18.71 -2.06 6.70
CA ILE A 63 -17.77 -1.33 7.54
C ILE A 63 -16.48 -1.10 6.76
N VAL A 64 -16.17 0.16 6.56
CA VAL A 64 -14.91 0.59 5.96
C VAL A 64 -13.97 0.99 7.08
N ARG A 65 -12.77 0.40 7.11
CA ARG A 65 -11.68 0.79 8.00
C ARG A 65 -10.61 1.51 7.20
N HIS A 66 -10.07 2.59 7.76
CA HIS A 66 -8.92 3.28 7.20
C HIS A 66 -7.71 3.05 8.10
N ILE A 67 -6.67 2.45 7.54
CA ILE A 67 -5.39 2.21 8.21
C ILE A 67 -4.39 3.17 7.58
N ALA A 68 -4.01 4.20 8.31
CA ALA A 68 -3.14 5.27 7.83
C ALA A 68 -1.75 5.17 8.43
N GLY A 69 -0.73 5.38 7.61
CA GLY A 69 0.66 5.48 8.04
C GLY A 69 1.53 6.30 7.09
N GLN A 70 2.80 6.43 7.45
CA GLN A 70 3.81 7.09 6.64
C GLN A 70 4.74 6.03 6.07
N MET A 71 5.04 6.11 4.77
CA MET A 71 5.96 5.16 4.15
C MET A 71 7.38 5.48 4.59
N ILE A 72 8.01 4.60 5.36
CA ILE A 72 9.43 4.70 5.76
C ILE A 72 10.32 4.06 4.70
N ASN A 73 9.79 3.08 3.96
CA ASN A 73 10.44 2.49 2.80
C ASN A 73 9.44 2.31 1.65
N PHE A 74 9.92 2.43 0.41
CA PHE A 74 9.17 2.10 -0.79
C PHE A 74 10.13 1.57 -1.86
N ALA A 75 9.88 0.36 -2.37
CA ALA A 75 10.79 -0.31 -3.28
C ALA A 75 10.07 -1.03 -4.42
N ALA A 76 10.64 -0.99 -5.62
CA ALA A 76 10.27 -1.88 -6.71
C ALA A 76 10.85 -3.29 -6.45
N THR A 77 9.99 -4.30 -6.41
CA THR A 77 10.37 -5.68 -6.06
C THR A 77 10.40 -6.62 -7.26
N GLY A 78 9.96 -6.15 -8.42
CA GLY A 78 10.05 -6.89 -9.68
C GLY A 78 8.76 -6.82 -10.47
N ARG A 79 8.39 -7.94 -11.09
CA ARG A 79 7.25 -8.03 -12.00
C ARG A 79 6.49 -9.33 -11.80
N ASP A 80 5.17 -9.25 -11.78
CA ASP A 80 4.25 -10.39 -11.73
C ASP A 80 3.31 -10.34 -12.95
N GLY A 81 3.60 -11.19 -13.93
CA GLY A 81 2.93 -11.22 -15.23
C GLY A 81 3.07 -9.87 -15.96
N ARG A 82 1.96 -9.16 -16.12
CA ARG A 82 1.91 -7.86 -16.81
C ARG A 82 2.08 -6.65 -15.90
N HIS A 83 2.14 -6.85 -14.58
CA HIS A 83 2.17 -5.75 -13.61
C HIS A 83 3.51 -5.67 -12.90
N TRP A 84 3.95 -4.45 -12.62
CA TRP A 84 5.12 -4.17 -11.80
C TRP A 84 4.76 -4.23 -10.32
N CYS A 85 5.65 -4.80 -9.52
CA CYS A 85 5.44 -5.04 -8.09
C CYS A 85 6.24 -4.05 -7.28
N TYR A 86 5.60 -3.51 -6.25
CA TYR A 86 6.22 -2.60 -5.30
C TYR A 86 5.84 -3.01 -3.87
N GLU A 87 6.68 -2.70 -2.91
CA GLU A 87 6.41 -2.92 -1.49
C GLU A 87 6.73 -1.64 -0.71
N ALA A 88 5.89 -1.34 0.29
CA ALA A 88 6.12 -0.27 1.24
C ALA A 88 6.08 -0.80 2.67
N THR A 89 6.80 -0.10 3.56
CA THR A 89 6.76 -0.30 5.01
C THR A 89 6.52 1.03 5.70
#